data_AF-A0A9D5PRJ7-F1
#
_entry.id   AF-A0A9D5PRJ7-F1
#
_cell.length_a   1.000
_cell.length_b   1.000
_cell.length_c   1.000
_cell.angle_alpha   90.00
_cell.angle_beta   90.00
_cell.angle_gamma   90.00
#
_symmetry.space_group_name_H-M   'P 1'
#
loop_
_entity.id
_entity.type
_entity.pdbx_description
1 polymer ?
#
loop_
_entity_poly.entity_id
_entity_poly.type
_entity_poly.pdbx_seq_one_letter_code
_entity_poly.pdbx_strand_id
1 'polypeptide(L)'
;MYQLVYVITVTLSLLVSAIQLFMLVRAIMSWFPMDDDNAFVRFVYYVTEPVIAPVRYLLERFGLFEGFPIDMSFFITFILLSILGMFL
;
A
#
# COMPACT_ATOMS: atom_id res chain seq x y z
N MET A 1 18.44 20.77 -15.43
CA MET A 1 17.20 20.86 -14.62
C MET A 1 16.15 19.86 -15.08
N TYR A 2 15.74 19.85 -16.37
CA TYR A 2 14.75 18.89 -16.89
C TYR A 2 15.12 17.41 -16.68
N GLN A 3 16.38 17.02 -16.92
CA GLN A 3 16.83 15.63 -16.71
C GLN A 3 16.68 15.19 -15.25
N LEU A 4 16.97 16.07 -14.29
CA LEU A 4 16.83 15.76 -12.87
C LEU A 4 15.36 15.54 -12.49
N VAL A 5 14.47 16.42 -12.95
CA VAL A 5 13.03 16.30 -12.72
C VAL A 5 12.51 14.98 -13.31
N TYR A 6 12.91 14.66 -14.54
CA TYR A 6 12.53 13.40 -15.19
C TYR A 6 12.96 12.17 -14.39
N VAL A 7 14.22 12.12 -13.94
CA VAL A 7 14.73 10.99 -13.15
C VAL A 7 13.97 10.85 -11.83
N ILE A 8 13.67 11.96 -11.15
CA ILE A 8 12.91 11.96 -9.90
C ILE A 8 11.50 11.44 -10.15
N THR A 9 10.78 11.99 -11.13
CA THR A 9 9.41 11.57 -11.46
C THR A 9 9.35 10.08 -11.77
N VAL A 10 10.20 9.59 -12.69
CA VAL A 10 10.24 8.17 -13.05
C VAL A 10 10.54 7.28 -11.84
N THR A 11 11.48 7.69 -10.99
CA THR A 11 11.83 6.92 -9.78
C THR A 11 10.63 6.84 -8.83
N LEU A 12 9.92 7.95 -8.63
CA LEU A 12 8.71 7.98 -7.79
C LEU A 12 7.58 7.14 -8.39
N SER A 13 7.32 7.24 -9.69
CA SER A 13 6.29 6.44 -10.36
C SER A 13 6.58 4.94 -10.24
N LEU A 14 7.84 4.55 -10.36
CA LEU A 14 8.27 3.15 -10.17
C LEU A 14 8.10 2.68 -8.73
N LEU A 15 8.44 3.50 -7.73
CA LEU A 15 8.26 3.16 -6.32
C LEU A 15 6.77 2.99 -5.96
N VAL A 16 5.92 3.91 -6.41
CA VAL A 16 4.46 3.81 -6.21
C VAL A 16 3.92 2.52 -6.86
N SER A 17 4.31 2.26 -8.11
CA SER A 17 3.89 1.05 -8.83
C SER A 17 4.35 -0.24 -8.13
N ALA A 18 5.58 -0.26 -7.61
CA ALA A 18 6.11 -1.40 -6.87
C ALA A 18 5.33 -1.65 -5.57
N ILE A 19 5.02 -0.60 -4.80
CA ILE A 19 4.22 -0.71 -3.58
C ILE A 19 2.82 -1.24 -3.90
N GLN A 20 2.17 -0.70 -4.94
CA GLN A 20 0.85 -1.17 -5.37
C GLN A 20 0.87 -2.64 -5.81
N LEU A 21 1.94 -3.08 -6.47
CA LEU A 21 2.13 -4.49 -6.80
C LEU A 21 2.23 -5.36 -5.54
N PHE A 22 3.02 -4.96 -4.53
CA PHE A 22 3.09 -5.70 -3.27
C PHE A 22 1.76 -5.68 -2.51
N MET A 23 1.00 -4.60 -2.56
CA MET A 23 -0.35 -4.55 -2.01
C MET A 23 -1.27 -5.55 -2.73
N LEU A 24 -1.22 -5.62 -4.07
CA LEU A 24 -1.98 -6.61 -4.84
C LEU A 24 -1.58 -8.04 -4.45
N VAL A 25 -0.29 -8.32 -4.33
CA VAL A 25 0.22 -9.61 -3.84
C VAL A 25 -0.34 -9.92 -2.47
N ARG A 26 -0.31 -8.97 -1.52
CA ARG A 26 -0.88 -9.13 -0.16
C ARG A 26 -2.37 -9.46 -0.22
N ALA A 27 -3.14 -8.78 -1.08
CA ALA A 27 -4.57 -9.04 -1.25
C ALA A 27 -4.87 -10.41 -1.85
N ILE A 28 -4.04 -10.89 -2.78
CA ILE A 28 -4.16 -12.25 -3.30
C ILE A 28 -3.80 -13.27 -2.22
N MET A 29 -2.72 -13.04 -1.47
CA MET A 29 -2.26 -13.95 -0.41
C MET A 29 -3.30 -14.10 0.71
N SER A 30 -4.06 -13.05 1.05
CA SER A 30 -5.08 -13.11 2.09
C SER A 30 -6.27 -14.03 1.78
N TRP A 31 -6.43 -14.47 0.52
CA TRP A 31 -7.44 -15.46 0.13
C TRP A 31 -6.99 -16.90 0.38
N PHE A 32 -5.71 -17.11 0.61
CA PHE A 32 -5.15 -18.43 0.89
C PHE A 32 -4.82 -18.56 2.37
N PRO A 33 -5.03 -19.74 2.98
CA PRO A 33 -4.60 -20.01 4.34
C PRO A 33 -3.07 -20.22 4.38
N MET A 34 -2.32 -19.14 4.22
CA MET A 34 -0.85 -19.13 4.33
C MET A 34 -0.45 -18.91 5.79
N ASP A 35 0.63 -19.57 6.20
CA ASP A 35 1.22 -19.36 7.52
C ASP A 35 1.91 -17.99 7.58
N ASP A 36 1.56 -17.20 8.60
CA ASP A 36 2.18 -15.89 8.86
C ASP A 36 3.67 -15.99 9.18
N ASP A 37 4.16 -17.19 9.55
CA ASP A 37 5.60 -17.46 9.70
C ASP A 37 6.34 -17.64 8.36
N ASN A 38 5.65 -17.65 7.22
CA ASN A 38 6.32 -17.68 5.94
C ASN A 38 7.12 -16.38 5.71
N ALA A 39 8.42 -16.51 5.45
CA ALA A 39 9.31 -15.36 5.22
C ALA A 39 8.84 -14.43 4.08
N PHE A 40 8.21 -15.00 3.04
CA PHE A 40 7.67 -14.21 1.93
C PHE A 40 6.41 -13.43 2.34
N VAL A 41 5.48 -14.05 3.09
CA VAL A 41 4.32 -13.34 3.67
C VAL A 41 4.80 -12.16 4.50
N ARG A 42 5.71 -12.39 5.44
CA ARG A 42 6.26 -11.33 6.30
C ARG A 42 6.92 -10.21 5.51
N PHE A 43 7.70 -10.56 4.49
CA PHE A 43 8.32 -9.56 3.63
C PHE A 43 7.29 -8.66 2.94
N VAL A 44 6.24 -9.23 2.35
CA VAL A 44 5.16 -8.47 1.68
C VAL A 44 4.47 -7.52 2.67
N TYR A 45 4.19 -7.99 3.89
CA TYR A 45 3.61 -7.15 4.93
C TYR A 45 4.57 -6.04 5.35
N TYR A 46 5.85 -6.32 5.58
CA TYR A 46 6.84 -5.30 5.97
C TYR A 46 7.03 -4.21 4.91
N VAL A 47 6.92 -4.53 3.62
CA VAL A 47 7.03 -3.54 2.55
C VAL A 47 5.78 -2.67 2.47
N THR A 48 4.59 -3.25 2.66
CA THR A 48 3.32 -2.55 2.44
C THR A 48 2.81 -1.81 3.68
N GLU A 49 3.08 -2.33 4.87
CA GLU A 49 2.52 -1.82 6.13
C GLU A 49 2.93 -0.39 6.47
N PRO A 50 4.18 0.07 6.27
CA PRO A 50 4.56 1.46 6.53
C PRO A 50 3.74 2.49 5.73
N VAL A 51 3.17 2.08 4.60
CA VAL A 51 2.33 2.94 3.73
C VAL A 51 0.86 2.88 4.16
N ILE A 52 0.38 1.73 4.62
CA ILE A 52 -1.01 1.51 5.04
C ILE A 52 -1.26 2.02 6.47
N ALA A 53 -0.32 1.82 7.38
CA ALA A 53 -0.45 2.14 8.79
C ALA A 53 -0.80 3.61 9.09
N PRO A 54 -0.25 4.63 8.39
CA PRO A 54 -0.66 6.02 8.57
C PRO A 54 -2.14 6.25 8.26
N VAL A 55 -2.66 5.63 7.20
CA VAL A 55 -4.08 5.71 6.84
C VAL A 55 -4.92 5.02 7.91
N ARG A 56 -4.50 3.84 8.38
CA ARG A 56 -5.20 3.11 9.45
C ARG A 56 -5.30 3.95 10.73
N TYR A 57 -4.18 4.52 11.17
CA TYR A 57 -4.13 5.37 12.35
C TYR A 57 -5.08 6.58 12.24
N LEU A 58 -5.15 7.19 11.05
CA LEU A 58 -6.09 8.30 10.82
C LEU A 58 -7.55 7.83 10.90
N LEU A 59 -7.90 6.70 10.27
CA LEU A 59 -9.27 6.17 10.32
C LEU A 59 -9.70 5.82 11.75
N GLU A 60 -8.84 5.13 12.50
CA GLU A 60 -9.07 4.79 13.90
C GLU A 60 -9.25 6.03 14.77
N ARG A 61 -8.41 7.06 14.58
CA ARG A 61 -8.51 8.31 15.34
C ARG A 61 -9.85 9.03 15.16
N PHE A 62 -10.48 8.90 13.99
CA PHE A 62 -11.78 9.50 13.69
C PHE A 62 -12.96 8.54 13.91
N GLY A 63 -12.71 7.31 14.39
CA GLY A 63 -13.74 6.27 14.53
C GLY A 63 -14.39 5.87 13.21
N LEU A 64 -13.68 6.02 12.09
CA LEU A 64 -14.20 5.71 10.76
C LEU A 64 -14.03 4.22 10.46
N PHE A 65 -15.08 3.59 9.95
CA PHE A 65 -15.08 2.18 9.56
C PHE A 65 -14.75 1.19 10.70
N GLU A 66 -14.96 1.59 11.95
CA GLU A 66 -14.91 0.65 13.07
C GLU A 66 -15.92 -0.48 12.88
N GLY A 67 -15.48 -1.72 13.02
CA GLY A 67 -16.32 -2.91 12.85
C GLY A 67 -16.63 -3.30 11.39
N PHE A 68 -16.04 -2.63 10.39
CA PHE A 68 -16.17 -3.07 9.01
C PHE A 68 -15.41 -4.40 8.79
N PRO A 69 -15.99 -5.36 8.05
CA PRO A 69 -15.38 -6.68 7.85
C PRO A 69 -14.14 -6.66 6.94
N ILE A 70 -13.90 -5.55 6.24
CA ILE A 70 -12.80 -5.39 5.28
C ILE A 70 -11.83 -4.34 5.82
N ASP A 71 -10.52 -4.55 5.59
CA ASP A 71 -9.50 -3.55 5.89
C ASP A 71 -9.67 -2.32 4.97
N MET A 72 -10.45 -1.35 5.42
CA MET A 72 -10.68 -0.10 4.70
C MET A 72 -9.40 0.74 4.57
N SER A 73 -8.46 0.60 5.52
CA SER A 73 -7.18 1.30 5.44
C SER A 73 -6.36 0.82 4.24
N PHE A 74 -6.38 -0.48 3.93
CA PHE A 74 -5.76 -1.03 2.73
C PHE A 74 -6.37 -0.43 1.46
N PHE A 75 -7.71 -0.43 1.35
CA PHE A 75 -8.40 0.03 0.14
C PHE A 75 -8.21 1.53 -0.11
N ILE A 76 -8.32 2.33 0.95
CA ILE A 76 -8.11 3.79 0.88
C ILE A 76 -6.65 4.08 0.51
N THR A 77 -5.68 3.40 1.12
CA THR A 77 -4.26 3.56 0.77
C THR A 77 -4.02 3.25 -0.71
N PHE A 78 -4.61 2.17 -1.24
CA PHE A 78 -4.46 1.81 -2.64
C PHE A 78 -5.02 2.89 -3.58
N ILE A 79 -6.17 3.47 -3.26
CA ILE A 79 -6.77 4.57 -4.03
C ILE A 79 -5.88 5.82 -3.96
N LEU A 80 -5.39 6.19 -2.79
CA LEU A 80 -4.51 7.36 -2.62
C LEU A 80 -3.22 7.21 -3.45
N LEU A 81 -2.60 6.03 -3.45
CA LEU A 81 -1.45 5.74 -4.30
C LEU A 81 -1.79 5.78 -5.79
N SER A 82 -2.98 5.31 -6.19
CA SER A 82 -3.43 5.35 -7.58
C SER A 82 -3.62 6.80 -8.06
N ILE A 83 -4.19 7.64 -7.22
CA ILE A 83 -4.35 9.07 -7.47
C ILE A 83 -2.96 9.73 -7.56
N LEU A 84 -2.06 9.45 -6.62
CA LEU A 84 -0.69 9.96 -6.65
C LEU A 84 0.02 9.56 -7.96
N GLY A 85 -0.07 8.29 -8.36
CA GLY A 85 0.53 7.78 -9.60
C GLY A 85 -0.03 8.44 -10.87
N MET A 86 -1.28 8.92 -10.87
CA MET A 86 -1.84 9.68 -11.99
C MET A 86 -1.15 11.05 -12.17
N PHE A 87 -0.60 11.63 -11.10
CA PHE A 87 0.07 12.93 -11.12
C PHE A 87 1.60 12.85 -11.30
N LEU A 88 2.19 11.66 -11.18
CA LEU A 88 3.63 11.40 -11.33
C LEU A 88 3.97 10.96 -12.76
#